data_AF-A0A091K719-F1
#
_entry.id   AF-A0A091K719-F1
#
_cell.length_a   1.000
_cell.length_b   1.000
_cell.length_c   1.000
_cell.angle_alpha   90.00
_cell.angle_beta   90.00
_cell.angle_gamma   90.00
#
_symmetry.space_group_name_H-M   'P 1'
#
loop_
_entity.id
_entity.type
_entity.pdbx_description
1 polymer ?
#
loop_
_entity_poly.entity_id
_entity_poly.type
_entity_poly.pdbx_seq_one_letter_code
_entity_poly.pdbx_strand_id
1 'polypeptide(L)'
;LQVGCGAGNTVFPILQTNNDPGLFVYCCDFSATAVDLVQNNAEYDSSRCFAFIHDLCNEQSPFPMPDESLDVVILIFVLSAIHPEKMQRVVTRLSRLLKAGGMILLRDYGRYDLAQLRFKKGQCLSDNFYVRGDGTRVYFFTQDELHDLFTTAGLEKMQNLVDRRLQVNRGKQMTMYRVWIQCKYCKPAAPQ
;
A
#
# COMPACT_ATOMS: atom_id res chain seq x y z
N LEU A 1 9.03 -6.14 -0.13
CA LEU A 1 7.64 -6.65 -0.14
C LEU A 1 6.72 -5.64 -0.81
N GLN A 2 6.06 -6.02 -1.90
CA GLN A 2 4.93 -5.28 -2.47
C GLN A 2 3.63 -5.83 -1.88
N VAL A 3 2.95 -5.02 -1.08
CA VAL A 3 1.64 -5.38 -0.54
C VAL A 3 0.56 -4.93 -1.52
N GLY A 4 -0.47 -5.76 -1.71
CA GLY A 4 -1.54 -5.51 -2.68
C GLY A 4 -1.00 -5.48 -4.11
N CYS A 5 -0.45 -6.60 -4.56
CA CYS A 5 0.27 -6.66 -5.83
C CYS A 5 -0.65 -6.52 -7.05
N GLY A 6 -1.96 -6.78 -6.93
CA GLY A 6 -2.91 -6.73 -8.03
C GLY A 6 -2.40 -7.56 -9.22
N ALA A 7 -2.44 -6.99 -10.43
CA ALA A 7 -1.88 -7.63 -11.64
C ALA A 7 -0.36 -7.45 -11.80
N GLY A 8 0.36 -6.99 -10.77
CA GLY A 8 1.82 -6.85 -10.81
C GLY A 8 2.36 -5.53 -11.39
N ASN A 9 1.51 -4.50 -11.54
CA ASN A 9 1.88 -3.21 -12.15
C ASN A 9 3.02 -2.45 -11.44
N THR A 10 3.36 -2.82 -10.21
CA THR A 10 4.55 -2.31 -9.51
C THR A 10 5.68 -3.34 -9.49
N VAL A 11 5.34 -4.62 -9.37
CA VAL A 11 6.31 -5.72 -9.25
C VAL A 11 7.17 -5.82 -10.51
N PHE A 12 6.55 -5.91 -11.70
CA PHE A 12 7.29 -6.13 -12.94
C PHE A 12 8.19 -4.96 -13.33
N PRO A 13 7.74 -3.69 -13.30
CA PRO A 13 8.64 -2.57 -13.58
C PRO A 13 9.86 -2.52 -12.65
N ILE A 14 9.71 -2.89 -11.37
CA ILE A 14 10.83 -2.98 -10.43
C ILE A 14 11.84 -4.05 -10.90
N LEU A 15 11.36 -5.25 -11.22
CA LEU A 15 12.21 -6.37 -11.66
C LEU A 15 12.92 -6.09 -12.98
N GLN A 16 12.24 -5.42 -13.92
CA GLN A 16 12.79 -5.02 -15.22
C GLN A 16 13.84 -3.91 -15.12
N THR A 17 13.63 -2.94 -14.22
CA THR A 17 14.49 -1.76 -14.13
C THR A 17 15.71 -2.00 -13.25
N ASN A 18 15.59 -2.87 -12.24
CA ASN A 18 16.67 -3.19 -11.33
C ASN A 18 17.28 -4.55 -11.66
N ASN A 19 18.52 -4.57 -12.14
CA ASN A 19 19.25 -5.77 -12.53
C ASN A 19 20.17 -6.32 -11.42
N ASP A 20 20.08 -5.81 -10.19
CA ASP A 20 20.84 -6.32 -9.07
C ASP A 20 20.42 -7.78 -8.77
N PRO A 21 21.36 -8.76 -8.78
CA PRO A 21 21.05 -10.14 -8.43
C PRO A 21 20.66 -10.32 -6.95
N GLY A 22 20.96 -9.36 -6.07
CA GLY A 22 20.53 -9.34 -4.68
C GLY A 22 19.10 -8.85 -4.48
N LEU A 23 18.44 -8.31 -5.52
CA LEU A 23 17.03 -7.91 -5.43
C LEU A 23 16.12 -9.13 -5.46
N PHE A 24 15.34 -9.30 -4.40
CA PHE A 24 14.25 -10.26 -4.34
C PHE A 24 12.92 -9.57 -3.96
N VAL A 25 11.88 -9.80 -4.76
CA VAL A 25 10.55 -9.19 -4.56
C VAL A 25 9.56 -10.22 -4.04
N TYR A 26 9.27 -10.15 -2.74
CA TYR A 26 8.03 -10.71 -2.23
C TYR A 26 6.87 -9.83 -2.66
N CYS A 27 5.77 -10.41 -3.13
CA CYS A 27 4.54 -9.68 -3.40
C CYS A 27 3.31 -10.47 -2.98
N CYS A 28 2.28 -9.79 -2.48
CA CYS A 28 1.07 -10.47 -2.01
C CYS A 28 -0.20 -9.70 -2.30
N ASP A 29 -1.30 -10.43 -2.41
CA ASP A 29 -2.65 -9.88 -2.48
C ASP A 29 -3.61 -10.77 -1.69
N PHE A 30 -4.73 -10.19 -1.23
CA PHE A 30 -5.81 -10.97 -0.63
C PHE A 30 -6.52 -11.82 -1.71
N SER A 31 -6.57 -11.33 -2.95
CA SER A 31 -7.22 -12.00 -4.05
C SER A 31 -6.32 -13.08 -4.65
N ALA A 32 -6.79 -14.34 -4.61
CA ALA A 32 -6.16 -15.45 -5.33
C ALA A 32 -6.01 -15.13 -6.83
N THR A 33 -7.05 -14.55 -7.45
CA THR A 33 -7.01 -14.14 -8.86
C THR A 33 -5.91 -13.13 -9.17
N ALA A 34 -5.66 -12.16 -8.27
CA ALA A 34 -4.57 -11.21 -8.45
C ALA A 34 -3.20 -11.91 -8.41
N VAL A 35 -3.01 -12.80 -7.43
CA VAL A 35 -1.78 -13.60 -7.33
C VAL A 35 -1.58 -14.49 -8.56
N ASP A 36 -2.64 -15.14 -9.05
CA ASP A 36 -2.60 -15.95 -10.26
C ASP A 36 -2.19 -15.13 -11.49
N LEU A 37 -2.69 -13.89 -11.63
CA LEU A 37 -2.29 -13.00 -12.73
C LEU A 37 -0.80 -12.66 -12.68
N VAL A 38 -0.23 -12.48 -11.49
CA VAL A 38 1.21 -12.24 -11.32
C VAL A 38 2.01 -13.49 -11.64
N GLN A 39 1.62 -14.66 -11.13
CA GLN A 39 2.35 -15.91 -11.33
C GLN A 39 2.32 -16.41 -12.79
N ASN A 40 1.23 -16.14 -13.52
CA ASN A 40 1.09 -16.51 -14.93
C ASN A 40 1.61 -15.45 -15.91
N ASN A 41 2.16 -14.34 -15.42
CA ASN A 41 2.75 -13.34 -16.28
C ASN A 41 4.05 -13.88 -16.91
N ALA A 42 4.27 -13.60 -18.21
CA ALA A 42 5.47 -14.04 -18.92
C ALA A 42 6.79 -13.51 -18.32
N GLU A 43 6.73 -12.42 -17.57
CA GLU A 43 7.88 -11.80 -16.89
C GLU A 43 8.09 -12.30 -15.46
N TYR A 44 7.25 -13.23 -14.99
CA TYR A 44 7.40 -13.81 -13.67
C TYR A 44 8.62 -14.74 -13.62
N ASP A 45 9.59 -14.37 -12.77
CA ASP A 45 10.78 -15.15 -12.50
C ASP A 45 10.80 -15.53 -11.01
N SER A 46 10.60 -16.83 -10.72
CA SER A 46 10.56 -17.35 -9.36
C SER A 46 11.90 -17.26 -8.62
N SER A 47 13.01 -17.04 -9.33
CA SER A 47 14.32 -16.79 -8.72
C SER A 47 14.44 -15.36 -8.17
N ARG A 48 13.63 -14.43 -8.65
CA ARG A 48 13.67 -13.00 -8.28
C ARG A 48 12.39 -12.51 -7.60
N CYS A 49 11.32 -13.29 -7.65
CA CYS A 49 10.01 -12.91 -7.16
C CYS A 49 9.28 -14.09 -6.50
N PHE A 50 8.55 -13.81 -5.43
CA PHE A 50 7.62 -14.76 -4.83
C PHE A 50 6.26 -14.09 -4.59
N ALA A 51 5.26 -14.50 -5.36
CA ALA A 51 3.87 -14.08 -5.23
C ALA A 51 3.07 -15.05 -4.36
N PHE A 52 2.34 -14.53 -3.35
CA PHE A 52 1.55 -15.36 -2.44
C PHE A 52 0.25 -14.69 -2.00
N ILE A 53 -0.76 -15.51 -1.68
CA ILE A 53 -2.04 -15.02 -1.15
C ILE A 53 -1.87 -14.66 0.31
N HIS A 54 -2.28 -13.45 0.69
CA HIS A 54 -2.19 -13.00 2.08
C HIS A 54 -3.28 -11.98 2.44
N ASP A 55 -4.06 -12.29 3.48
CA ASP A 55 -4.95 -11.33 4.11
C ASP A 55 -4.22 -10.63 5.27
N LEU A 56 -3.88 -9.35 5.06
CA LEU A 56 -3.23 -8.51 6.06
C LEU A 56 -4.04 -8.37 7.35
N CYS A 57 -5.37 -8.50 7.25
CA CYS A 57 -6.29 -8.42 8.39
C CYS A 57 -6.37 -9.74 9.17
N ASN A 58 -5.84 -10.85 8.65
CA ASN A 58 -5.76 -12.12 9.35
C ASN A 58 -4.44 -12.18 10.14
N GLU A 59 -4.53 -11.93 11.45
CA GLU A 59 -3.39 -11.87 12.37
C GLU A 59 -2.71 -13.23 12.58
N GLN A 60 -3.42 -14.32 12.31
CA GLN A 60 -2.90 -15.69 12.46
C GLN A 60 -2.12 -16.15 11.22
N SER A 61 -2.27 -15.45 10.08
CA SER A 61 -1.57 -15.81 8.85
C SER A 61 -0.11 -15.36 8.95
N PRO A 62 0.87 -16.28 8.96
CA PRO A 62 2.27 -15.91 8.98
C PRO A 62 2.69 -15.34 7.62
N PHE A 63 3.68 -14.47 7.64
CA PHE A 63 4.37 -14.06 6.43
C PHE A 63 5.40 -15.15 6.02
N PRO A 64 5.67 -15.32 4.72
CA PRO A 64 6.64 -16.30 4.23
C PRO A 64 8.10 -15.84 4.39
N MET A 65 8.32 -14.69 5.03
CA MET A 65 9.62 -14.16 5.41
C MET A 65 9.65 -13.91 6.93
N PRO A 66 10.82 -14.02 7.57
CA PRO A 66 10.94 -13.75 9.00
C PRO A 66 10.79 -12.26 9.31
N ASP A 67 10.54 -11.95 10.59
CA ASP A 67 10.67 -10.59 11.11
C ASP A 67 12.08 -10.05 10.84
N GLU A 68 12.20 -8.74 10.72
CA GLU A 68 13.48 -8.03 10.54
C GLU A 68 14.32 -8.44 9.32
N SER A 69 13.66 -8.86 8.25
CA SER A 69 14.32 -9.36 7.03
C SER A 69 14.20 -8.43 5.81
N LEU A 70 13.25 -7.49 5.82
CA LEU A 70 12.92 -6.68 4.65
C LEU A 70 13.63 -5.34 4.67
N ASP A 71 14.22 -4.98 3.52
CA ASP A 71 14.70 -3.63 3.21
C ASP A 71 13.56 -2.63 3.01
N VAL A 72 12.55 -3.03 2.24
CA VAL A 72 11.47 -2.13 1.81
C VAL A 72 10.12 -2.85 1.81
N VAL A 73 9.10 -2.20 2.35
CA VAL A 73 7.69 -2.55 2.21
C VAL A 73 7.00 -1.43 1.42
N ILE A 74 6.23 -1.79 0.40
CA ILE A 74 5.53 -0.85 -0.47
C ILE A 74 4.02 -1.08 -0.36
N LEU A 75 3.26 -0.01 -0.09
CA LEU A 75 1.80 0.01 -0.09
C LEU A 75 1.30 1.08 -1.07
N ILE A 76 0.69 0.66 -2.17
CA ILE A 76 0.10 1.58 -3.15
C ILE A 76 -1.39 1.29 -3.25
N PHE A 77 -2.22 2.22 -2.74
CA PHE A 77 -3.69 2.09 -2.68
C PHE A 77 -4.19 0.84 -1.94
N VAL A 78 -3.48 0.43 -0.90
CA VAL A 78 -3.81 -0.77 -0.11
C VAL A 78 -4.46 -0.41 1.20
N LEU A 79 -3.86 0.51 1.95
CA LEU A 79 -4.30 0.79 3.31
C LEU A 79 -5.71 1.37 3.29
N SER A 80 -6.06 2.18 2.28
CA SER A 80 -7.42 2.69 2.11
C SER A 80 -8.49 1.61 1.92
N ALA A 81 -8.15 0.41 1.45
CA ALA A 81 -9.11 -0.68 1.31
C ALA A 81 -9.38 -1.43 2.63
N ILE A 82 -8.53 -1.22 3.65
CA ILE A 82 -8.62 -1.87 4.96
C ILE A 82 -9.57 -1.05 5.86
N HIS A 83 -10.28 -1.74 6.75
CA HIS A 83 -11.11 -1.07 7.76
C HIS A 83 -10.23 -0.24 8.71
N PRO A 84 -10.58 1.04 9.04
CA PRO A 84 -9.74 1.92 9.86
C PRO A 84 -9.25 1.30 11.17
N GLU A 85 -10.13 0.59 11.89
CA GLU A 85 -9.80 -0.08 13.16
C GLU A 85 -8.71 -1.17 13.03
N LYS A 86 -8.50 -1.71 11.83
CA LYS A 86 -7.47 -2.73 11.56
C LYS A 86 -6.17 -2.14 11.04
N MET A 87 -6.16 -0.89 10.58
CA MET A 87 -5.00 -0.29 9.92
C MET A 87 -3.78 -0.24 10.84
N GLN A 88 -3.94 0.16 12.10
CA GLN A 88 -2.82 0.22 13.06
C GLN A 88 -2.15 -1.15 13.21
N ARG A 89 -2.95 -2.21 13.36
CA ARG A 89 -2.44 -3.59 13.48
C ARG A 89 -1.68 -4.02 12.23
N VAL A 90 -2.22 -3.71 11.05
CA VAL A 90 -1.55 -4.00 9.77
C VAL A 90 -0.20 -3.29 9.70
N VAL A 91 -0.14 -1.98 9.98
CA VAL A 91 1.10 -1.20 9.93
C VAL A 91 2.12 -1.71 10.95
N THR A 92 1.71 -2.03 12.17
CA THR A 92 2.58 -2.62 13.20
C THR A 92 3.14 -3.99 12.79
N ARG A 93 2.35 -4.85 12.14
CA ARG A 93 2.85 -6.13 11.62
C ARG A 93 3.87 -5.92 10.50
N LEU A 94 3.60 -5.00 9.57
CA LEU A 94 4.52 -4.69 8.48
C LEU A 94 5.82 -4.05 8.98
N SER A 95 5.78 -3.21 10.03
CA SER A 95 6.99 -2.60 10.60
C SER A 95 7.92 -3.64 11.24
N ARG A 96 7.38 -4.73 11.81
CA ARG A 96 8.16 -5.84 12.36
C ARG A 96 8.98 -6.58 11.30
N LEU A 97 8.47 -6.69 10.08
CA LEU A 97 9.19 -7.34 8.99
C LEU A 97 10.41 -6.55 8.52
N LEU A 98 10.46 -5.24 8.78
CA LEU A 98 11.59 -4.40 8.38
C LEU A 98 12.80 -4.67 9.26
N LYS A 99 13.98 -4.77 8.63
CA LYS A 99 15.26 -4.68 9.35
C LYS A 99 15.50 -3.26 9.86
N ALA A 100 16.48 -3.09 10.74
CA ALA A 100 16.98 -1.77 11.13
C ALA A 100 17.39 -0.96 9.88
N GLY A 101 16.89 0.27 9.75
CA GLY A 101 17.07 1.11 8.56
C GLY A 101 16.15 0.78 7.37
N GLY A 102 15.34 -0.29 7.45
CA GLY A 102 14.34 -0.63 6.44
C GLY A 102 13.22 0.40 6.37
N MET A 103 12.50 0.45 5.26
CA MET A 103 11.52 1.52 5.00
C MET A 103 10.14 1.00 4.58
N ILE A 104 9.09 1.71 5.03
CA ILE A 104 7.76 1.65 4.42
C ILE A 104 7.58 2.82 3.46
N LEU A 105 7.22 2.52 2.23
CA LEU A 105 6.79 3.47 1.20
C LEU A 105 5.27 3.33 1.02
N LEU A 106 4.53 4.41 1.22
CA LEU A 106 3.08 4.42 1.04
C LEU A 106 2.67 5.49 0.04
N ARG A 107 1.72 5.13 -0.84
CA ARG A 107 0.96 6.07 -1.65
C ARG A 107 -0.52 5.71 -1.58
N ASP A 108 -1.35 6.61 -1.08
CA ASP A 108 -2.79 6.35 -0.94
C ASP A 108 -3.65 7.62 -1.15
N TYR A 109 -4.97 7.48 -1.04
CA TYR A 109 -5.92 8.58 -1.26
C TYR A 109 -5.87 9.61 -0.12
N GLY A 110 -5.81 10.89 -0.49
CA GLY A 110 -5.88 11.99 0.47
C GLY A 110 -7.29 12.55 0.60
N ARG A 111 -7.62 13.11 1.77
CA ARG A 111 -8.89 13.80 2.01
C ARG A 111 -9.14 14.91 0.99
N TYR A 112 -10.41 15.11 0.70
CA TYR A 112 -10.95 16.06 -0.27
C TYR A 112 -10.59 15.75 -1.74
N ASP A 113 -10.13 14.53 -2.04
CA ASP A 113 -10.06 14.05 -3.43
C ASP A 113 -11.45 14.10 -4.08
N LEU A 114 -11.52 14.43 -5.38
CA LEU A 114 -12.78 14.49 -6.10
C LEU A 114 -13.61 13.20 -5.97
N ALA A 115 -12.97 12.03 -5.92
CA ALA A 115 -13.68 10.77 -5.72
C ALA A 115 -14.40 10.74 -4.37
N GLN A 116 -13.80 11.26 -3.30
CA GLN A 116 -14.43 11.39 -1.99
C GLN A 116 -15.69 12.26 -2.07
N LEU A 117 -15.57 13.43 -2.70
CA LEU A 117 -16.63 14.43 -2.76
C LEU A 117 -17.84 14.00 -3.62
N ARG A 118 -17.71 12.92 -4.38
CA ARG A 118 -18.75 12.41 -5.29
C ARG A 118 -19.51 11.21 -4.75
N PHE A 119 -19.15 10.67 -3.59
CA PHE A 119 -19.91 9.57 -3.00
C PHE A 119 -21.35 9.99 -2.67
N LYS A 120 -22.31 9.15 -3.03
CA LYS A 120 -23.73 9.40 -2.78
C LYS A 120 -24.11 8.97 -1.37
N LYS A 121 -25.26 9.47 -0.88
CA LYS A 121 -25.88 8.96 0.35
C LYS A 121 -26.03 7.44 0.26
N GLY A 122 -25.68 6.74 1.35
CA GLY A 122 -25.69 5.27 1.42
C GLY A 122 -24.36 4.59 1.09
N GLN A 123 -23.36 5.33 0.58
CA GLN A 123 -22.02 4.80 0.33
C GLN A 123 -21.00 5.14 1.44
N CYS A 124 -21.39 5.95 2.43
CA CYS A 124 -20.57 6.29 3.58
C CYS A 124 -20.74 5.18 4.63
N LEU A 125 -19.64 4.48 4.95
CA LEU A 125 -19.60 3.46 5.99
C LEU A 125 -19.32 4.10 7.36
N SER A 126 -18.40 5.05 7.40
CA SER A 126 -18.06 5.92 8.54
C SER A 126 -17.30 7.15 8.04
N ASP A 127 -16.85 8.03 8.92
CA ASP A 127 -16.15 9.25 8.53
C ASP A 127 -14.91 8.95 7.68
N ASN A 128 -14.91 9.51 6.46
CA ASN A 128 -13.88 9.33 5.44
C ASN A 128 -13.73 7.90 4.91
N PHE A 129 -14.64 6.99 5.25
CA PHE A 129 -14.64 5.60 4.82
C PHE A 129 -15.88 5.27 3.99
N TYR A 130 -15.68 4.79 2.77
CA TYR A 130 -16.76 4.61 1.80
C TYR A 130 -16.70 3.24 1.12
N VAL A 131 -17.83 2.83 0.56
CA VAL A 131 -17.95 1.67 -0.33
C VAL A 131 -18.16 2.13 -1.77
N ARG A 132 -17.36 1.56 -2.68
CA ARG A 132 -17.41 1.80 -4.13
C ARG A 132 -18.53 0.98 -4.77
N GLY A 133 -18.82 1.27 -6.04
CA GLY A 133 -19.89 0.59 -6.79
C GLY A 133 -19.64 -0.91 -7.02
N ASP A 134 -18.37 -1.33 -6.96
CA ASP A 134 -17.95 -2.74 -7.04
C ASP A 134 -17.91 -3.44 -5.67
N GLY A 135 -18.36 -2.77 -4.60
CA GLY A 135 -18.35 -3.30 -3.23
C GLY A 135 -17.01 -3.17 -2.51
N THR A 136 -15.95 -2.72 -3.18
CA THR A 136 -14.65 -2.47 -2.53
C THR A 136 -14.72 -1.23 -1.64
N ARG A 137 -13.84 -1.15 -0.62
CA ARG A 137 -13.83 -0.05 0.34
C ARG A 137 -12.74 0.94 0.02
N VAL A 138 -12.90 2.18 0.46
CA VAL A 138 -11.89 3.22 0.33
C VAL A 138 -11.95 4.20 1.51
N TYR A 139 -10.81 4.39 2.15
CA TYR A 139 -10.57 5.44 3.13
C TYR A 139 -9.79 6.61 2.51
N PHE A 140 -10.07 7.83 2.95
CA PHE A 140 -9.35 9.03 2.54
C PHE A 140 -8.60 9.64 3.73
N PHE A 141 -7.27 9.67 3.62
CA PHE A 141 -6.37 10.01 4.73
C PHE A 141 -6.03 11.49 4.80
N THR A 142 -5.77 11.98 6.01
CA THR A 142 -4.92 13.15 6.25
C THR A 142 -3.47 12.72 6.42
N GLN A 143 -2.56 13.70 6.40
CA GLN A 143 -1.16 13.45 6.70
C GLN A 143 -0.95 13.05 8.15
N ASP A 144 -1.72 13.64 9.06
CA ASP A 144 -1.60 13.41 10.50
C ASP A 144 -2.04 11.99 10.87
N GLU A 145 -3.16 11.50 10.32
CA GLU A 145 -3.59 10.11 10.54
C GLU A 145 -2.52 9.09 10.10
N LEU A 146 -1.91 9.29 8.93
CA LEU A 146 -0.82 8.43 8.47
C LEU A 146 0.43 8.60 9.35
N HIS A 147 0.70 9.81 9.80
CA HIS A 147 1.82 10.06 10.73
C HIS A 147 1.65 9.30 12.03
N ASP A 148 0.47 9.35 12.63
CA ASP A 148 0.15 8.66 13.87
C ASP A 148 0.23 7.15 13.69
N LEU A 149 -0.33 6.60 12.60
CA LEU A 149 -0.27 5.17 12.29
C LEU A 149 1.16 4.63 12.22
N PHE A 150 2.05 5.34 11.50
CA PHE A 150 3.43 4.91 11.31
C PHE A 150 4.32 5.14 12.54
N THR A 151 4.15 6.27 13.24
CA THR A 151 4.94 6.54 14.46
C THR A 151 4.54 5.64 15.62
N THR A 152 3.24 5.36 15.78
CA THR A 152 2.75 4.36 16.75
C THR A 152 3.29 2.95 16.46
N ALA A 153 3.60 2.64 15.20
CA ALA A 153 4.25 1.40 14.79
C ALA A 153 5.78 1.40 14.98
N GLY A 154 6.34 2.43 15.62
CA GLY A 154 7.77 2.55 15.91
C GLY A 154 8.62 3.02 14.73
N LEU A 155 8.02 3.65 13.72
CA LEU A 155 8.74 4.15 12.55
C LEU A 155 8.97 5.67 12.62
N GLU A 156 10.08 6.12 12.07
CA GLU A 156 10.45 7.53 11.98
C GLU A 156 10.05 8.13 10.63
N LYS A 157 9.53 9.36 10.68
CA LYS A 157 9.08 10.08 9.47
C LYS A 157 10.29 10.56 8.66
N MET A 158 10.44 10.02 7.46
CA MET A 158 11.39 10.54 6.46
C MET A 158 10.71 11.52 5.51
N GLN A 159 9.48 11.20 5.10
CA GLN A 159 8.69 12.01 4.18
C GLN A 159 7.19 11.78 4.44
N ASN A 160 6.40 12.87 4.41
CA ASN A 160 4.94 12.82 4.41
C ASN A 160 4.46 14.03 3.59
N LEU A 161 3.96 13.80 2.37
CA LEU A 161 3.60 14.85 1.42
C LEU A 161 2.19 14.63 0.85
N VAL A 162 1.48 15.72 0.60
CA VAL A 162 0.21 15.71 -0.16
C VAL A 162 0.50 16.10 -1.61
N ASP A 163 0.16 15.21 -2.53
CA ASP A 163 0.20 15.45 -3.97
C ASP A 163 -1.20 15.86 -4.45
N ARG A 164 -1.34 17.13 -4.84
CA ARG A 164 -2.58 17.70 -5.39
C ARG A 164 -2.41 17.90 -6.89
N ARG A 165 -3.27 17.29 -7.70
CA ARG A 165 -3.22 17.42 -9.16
C ARG A 165 -4.55 17.81 -9.76
N LEU A 166 -4.49 18.68 -10.76
CA LEU A 166 -5.58 18.93 -11.69
C LEU A 166 -5.44 17.97 -12.88
N GLN A 167 -6.43 17.11 -13.08
CA GLN A 167 -6.51 16.24 -14.24
C GLN A 167 -7.73 16.59 -15.07
N VAL A 168 -7.55 16.82 -16.37
CA VAL A 168 -8.66 17.13 -17.28
C VAL A 168 -8.92 15.93 -18.19
N ASN A 169 -10.05 15.26 -18.00
CA ASN A 169 -10.53 14.28 -18.95
C ASN A 169 -11.27 15.01 -20.08
N ARG A 170 -10.57 15.26 -21.18
CA ARG A 170 -11.11 15.99 -22.34
C ARG A 170 -12.29 15.26 -23.00
N GLY A 171 -12.21 13.93 -23.11
CA GLY A 171 -13.28 13.12 -23.70
C GLY A 171 -14.59 13.13 -22.91
N LYS A 172 -14.50 13.23 -21.58
CA LYS A 172 -15.68 13.35 -20.69
C LYS A 172 -15.97 14.79 -20.25
N GLN A 173 -15.23 15.77 -20.78
CA GLN A 173 -15.24 17.17 -20.35
C GLN A 173 -15.27 17.35 -18.82
N MET A 174 -14.48 16.54 -18.11
CA MET A 174 -14.45 16.54 -16.64
C MET A 174 -13.10 17.03 -16.12
N THR A 175 -13.16 18.03 -15.26
CA THR A 175 -12.03 18.49 -14.46
C THR A 175 -12.00 17.74 -13.13
N MET A 176 -10.86 17.15 -12.80
CA MET A 176 -10.68 16.28 -11.64
C MET A 176 -9.57 16.80 -10.74
N TYR A 177 -9.96 17.28 -9.56
CA TYR A 177 -9.03 17.64 -8.49
C TYR A 177 -8.71 16.38 -7.69
N ARG A 178 -7.52 15.84 -7.90
CA ARG A 178 -7.07 14.62 -7.26
C ARG A 178 -6.13 14.92 -6.12
N VAL A 179 -6.27 14.18 -5.03
CA VAL A 179 -5.47 14.32 -3.82
C VAL A 179 -4.95 12.95 -3.42
N TRP A 180 -3.64 12.84 -3.31
CA TRP A 180 -2.94 11.66 -2.81
C TRP A 180 -1.98 12.03 -1.70
N ILE A 181 -1.67 11.08 -0.84
CA ILE A 181 -0.61 11.21 0.16
C ILE A 181 0.51 10.25 -0.18
N GLN A 182 1.75 10.72 -0.07
CA GLN A 182 2.96 9.95 -0.28
C GLN A 182 3.82 10.01 0.98
N CYS A 183 4.11 8.84 1.54
CA CYS A 183 4.81 8.67 2.80
C CYS A 183 6.06 7.81 2.63
N LYS A 184 7.12 8.17 3.35
CA LYS A 184 8.30 7.34 3.59
C LYS A 184 8.59 7.35 5.07
N TYR A 185 8.61 6.17 5.67
CA TYR A 185 8.90 5.98 7.09
C TYR A 185 9.97 4.91 7.25
N CYS A 186 10.94 5.14 8.12
CA CYS A 186 12.08 4.26 8.33
C CYS A 186 11.98 3.59 9.70
N LYS A 187 12.36 2.32 9.79
CA LYS A 187 12.57 1.65 11.07
C LYS A 187 13.90 2.16 11.65
N PRO A 188 13.93 2.70 12.88
CA PRO A 188 15.15 3.21 13.50
C PRO A 188 16.28 2.18 13.46
N ALA A 189 17.51 2.67 13.36
CA ALA A 189 18.67 1.80 13.57
C ALA A 189 18.65 1.27 15.02
N ALA A 190 19.08 0.02 15.22
CA ALA A 190 19.35 -0.45 16.58
C ALA A 190 20.40 0.48 17.21
N PRO A 191 20.25 0.87 18.50
CA PRO A 191 21.32 1.58 19.20
C PRO A 191 22.61 0.76 19.09
N GLN A 192 23.70 1.41 18.66
CA GLN A 192 25.04 0.82 18.69
C GLN A 192 25.49 0.56 20.13
#